data_AF-A0A4P6WYX3-F1
#
_entry.id   AF-A0A4P6WYX3-F1
#
_cell.length_a   1.000
_cell.length_b   1.000
_cell.length_c   1.000
_cell.angle_alpha   90.00
_cell.angle_beta   90.00
_cell.angle_gamma   90.00
#
_symmetry.space_group_name_H-M   'P 1'
#
loop_
_entity.id
_entity.type
_entity.pdbx_description
1 polymer ?
#
loop_
_entity_poly.entity_id
_entity_poly.type
_entity_poly.pdbx_seq_one_letter_code
_entity_poly.pdbx_strand_id
1 'polypeptide(L)'
;MRREPVTGPMARWQRWRWVLADVMAAGAPGEVPVGAPEAVAGAPREVQPLPGAVVVEGARYWLFNGLRATLYRDDAEGYFLNLNSPSPCFWVFWRTDDAQLIDGEPMAVPQIATLSYHDAGRWLDAQEKVDQVPASPEVVEWLQAFVAEHHHIEPKRRKRPDSFKPLTDRFGQPARVSTGKVGPRHSGGESR
;
A
#
# COMPACT_ATOMS: atom_id res chain seq x y z
N MET A 1 -10.43 -16.45 6.74
CA MET A 1 -11.59 -15.97 5.93
C MET A 1 -12.89 -16.44 6.58
N ARG A 2 -13.95 -15.64 6.50
CA ARG A 2 -15.30 -15.98 6.96
C ARG A 2 -16.25 -15.98 5.76
N ARG A 3 -17.06 -17.04 5.64
CA ARG A 3 -18.21 -17.06 4.74
C ARG A 3 -19.44 -16.80 5.57
N GLU A 4 -20.14 -15.71 5.29
CA GLU A 4 -21.31 -15.29 6.05
C GLU A 4 -22.53 -15.12 5.15
N PRO A 5 -23.74 -15.35 5.69
CA PRO A 5 -24.96 -15.16 4.92
C PRO A 5 -25.14 -13.68 4.59
N VAL A 6 -25.55 -13.40 3.35
CA VAL A 6 -25.93 -12.03 2.95
C VAL A 6 -27.33 -11.76 3.45
N THR A 7 -27.53 -10.64 4.13
CA THR A 7 -28.84 -10.22 4.66
C THR A 7 -29.50 -9.18 3.75
N GLY A 8 -30.84 -9.10 3.80
CA GLY A 8 -31.61 -8.10 3.07
C GLY A 8 -31.85 -8.44 1.59
N PRO A 9 -32.29 -7.46 0.77
CA PRO A 9 -32.72 -7.73 -0.60
C PRO A 9 -31.67 -8.43 -1.47
N MET A 10 -30.38 -8.20 -1.20
CA MET A 10 -29.26 -8.76 -1.98
C MET A 10 -29.14 -10.29 -1.86
N ALA A 11 -29.67 -10.87 -0.77
CA ALA A 11 -29.65 -12.31 -0.51
C ALA A 11 -30.28 -13.16 -1.63
N ARG A 12 -31.17 -12.56 -2.43
CA ARG A 12 -31.82 -13.21 -3.58
C ARG A 12 -30.87 -13.51 -4.74
N TRP A 13 -29.77 -12.75 -4.85
CA TRP A 13 -28.80 -12.87 -5.95
C TRP A 13 -27.46 -13.41 -5.48
N GLN A 14 -27.13 -13.19 -4.22
CA GLN A 14 -25.92 -13.70 -3.60
C GLN A 14 -26.27 -14.12 -2.18
N ARG A 15 -26.31 -15.44 -1.94
CA ARG A 15 -26.70 -15.99 -0.63
C ARG A 15 -25.57 -15.86 0.41
N TRP A 16 -24.33 -15.90 -0.06
CA TRP A 16 -23.13 -15.93 0.77
C TRP A 16 -22.11 -14.92 0.28
N ARG A 17 -21.39 -14.29 1.21
CA ARG A 17 -20.21 -13.49 0.88
C ARG A 17 -19.01 -13.94 1.69
N TRP A 18 -17.84 -13.76 1.09
CA TRP A 18 -16.56 -13.93 1.75
C TRP A 18 -16.07 -12.60 2.28
N VAL A 19 -15.54 -12.63 3.50
CA VAL A 19 -14.88 -11.50 4.15
C VAL A 19 -13.62 -11.99 4.87
N LEU A 20 -12.60 -11.14 4.97
CA LEU A 20 -11.53 -11.36 5.93
C LEU A 20 -12.09 -11.27 7.35
N ALA A 21 -11.77 -12.27 8.17
CA ALA A 21 -12.27 -12.36 9.54
C ALA A 21 -11.25 -11.82 10.54
N ASP A 22 -10.00 -12.27 10.40
CA ASP A 22 -8.89 -11.96 11.28
C ASP A 22 -7.56 -12.38 10.63
N VAL A 23 -6.44 -11.85 11.14
CA VAL A 23 -5.07 -12.25 10.82
C VAL A 23 -4.32 -12.48 12.14
N MET A 24 -3.83 -13.71 12.33
CA MET A 24 -3.09 -14.12 13.52
C MET A 24 -1.61 -14.33 13.20
N ALA A 25 -0.73 -13.77 14.02
CA ALA A 25 0.67 -14.14 14.01
C ALA A 25 0.82 -15.58 14.53
N ALA A 26 1.50 -16.43 13.77
CA ALA A 26 1.73 -17.83 14.16
C ALA A 26 2.91 -17.99 15.15
N GLY A 27 3.72 -16.96 15.33
CA GLY A 27 4.90 -16.96 16.19
C GLY A 27 5.60 -15.60 16.16
N ALA A 28 6.69 -15.49 16.91
CA ALA A 28 7.47 -14.27 17.00
C ALA A 28 8.05 -13.87 15.62
N PRO A 29 8.14 -12.55 15.33
CA PRO A 29 8.81 -12.08 14.13
C PRO A 29 10.30 -12.43 14.16
N GLY A 30 10.89 -12.63 12.99
CA GLY A 30 12.30 -12.97 12.87
C GLY A 30 12.87 -12.58 11.51
N GLU A 31 14.18 -12.43 11.45
CA GLU A 31 14.88 -12.19 10.20
C GLU A 31 14.86 -13.46 9.34
N VAL A 32 14.58 -13.27 8.05
CA VAL A 32 14.57 -14.34 7.07
C VAL A 32 15.61 -14.00 6.00
N PRO A 33 16.54 -14.91 5.68
CA PRO A 33 17.51 -14.69 4.60
C PRO A 33 16.80 -14.38 3.29
N VAL A 34 17.38 -13.47 2.50
CA VAL A 34 16.89 -13.19 1.14
C VAL A 34 16.91 -14.47 0.33
N GLY A 35 15.79 -14.79 -0.33
CA GLY A 35 15.63 -16.01 -1.10
C GLY A 35 15.35 -17.27 -0.28
N ALA A 36 15.11 -17.15 1.04
CA ALA A 36 14.57 -18.26 1.80
C ALA A 36 13.23 -18.72 1.18
N PRO A 37 12.97 -20.03 1.12
CA PRO A 37 11.73 -20.53 0.56
C PRO A 37 10.53 -19.89 1.24
N GLU A 38 9.54 -19.52 0.42
CA GLU A 38 8.24 -19.13 0.94
C GLU A 38 7.64 -20.32 1.69
N ALA A 39 6.93 -20.01 2.77
CA ALA A 39 6.20 -21.04 3.47
C ALA A 39 5.11 -21.56 2.51
N VAL A 40 5.08 -22.88 2.32
CA VAL A 40 4.02 -23.50 1.53
C VAL A 40 2.74 -23.35 2.32
N ALA A 41 1.77 -22.62 1.77
CA ALA A 41 0.45 -22.51 2.36
C ALA A 41 -0.16 -23.91 2.50
N GLY A 42 -0.59 -24.24 3.71
CA GLY A 42 -1.27 -25.50 3.96
C GLY A 42 -2.69 -25.47 3.40
N ALA A 43 -3.31 -26.66 3.29
CA ALA A 43 -4.70 -26.75 2.88
C ALA A 43 -5.60 -25.96 3.86
N PRO A 44 -6.62 -25.22 3.37
CA PRO A 44 -7.52 -24.48 4.23
C PRO A 44 -8.27 -25.43 5.17
N ARG A 45 -8.44 -25.01 6.43
CA ARG A 45 -9.14 -25.79 7.44
C ARG A 45 -10.32 -25.00 7.98
N GLU A 46 -11.48 -25.63 8.05
CA GLU A 46 -12.61 -25.06 8.75
C GLU A 46 -12.32 -25.01 10.26
N VAL A 47 -12.61 -23.87 10.89
CA VAL A 47 -12.31 -23.59 12.29
C VAL A 47 -13.48 -22.87 12.95
N GLN A 48 -13.45 -22.80 14.28
CA GLN A 48 -14.31 -21.89 15.03
C GLN A 48 -13.66 -20.50 15.14
N PRO A 49 -14.45 -19.41 15.25
CA PRO A 49 -13.91 -18.08 15.48
C PRO A 49 -13.15 -18.03 16.81
N LEU A 50 -12.15 -17.15 16.89
CA LEU A 50 -11.42 -16.91 18.12
C LEU A 50 -12.34 -16.32 19.21
N PRO A 51 -12.05 -16.58 20.49
CA PRO A 51 -12.66 -15.85 21.59
C PRO A 51 -12.52 -14.34 21.39
N GLY A 52 -13.64 -13.60 21.48
CA GLY A 52 -13.67 -12.15 21.28
C GLY A 52 -13.87 -11.69 19.84
N ALA A 53 -13.83 -12.61 18.85
CA ALA A 53 -14.21 -12.27 17.48
C ALA A 53 -15.72 -12.01 17.37
N VAL A 54 -16.12 -11.13 16.45
CA VAL A 54 -17.53 -10.93 16.12
C VAL A 54 -18.06 -12.19 15.44
N VAL A 55 -18.95 -12.89 16.16
CA VAL A 55 -19.64 -14.07 15.64
C VAL A 55 -20.85 -13.63 14.83
N VAL A 56 -20.93 -14.11 13.60
CA VAL A 56 -22.09 -13.89 12.73
C VAL A 56 -22.88 -15.19 12.67
N GLU A 57 -24.17 -15.13 12.96
CA GLU A 57 -25.04 -16.30 12.94
C GLU A 57 -25.06 -16.94 11.54
N GLY A 58 -24.89 -18.26 11.49
CA GLY A 58 -24.83 -19.02 10.24
C GLY A 58 -23.53 -18.85 9.45
N ALA A 59 -22.54 -18.10 9.96
CA ALA A 59 -21.23 -17.98 9.32
C ALA A 59 -20.34 -19.19 9.62
N ARG A 60 -19.44 -19.48 8.68
CA ARG A 60 -18.40 -20.51 8.77
C ARG A 60 -17.03 -19.86 8.56
N TYR A 61 -15.99 -20.42 9.17
CA TYR A 61 -14.66 -19.81 9.22
C TYR A 61 -13.60 -20.77 8.70
N TRP A 62 -12.65 -20.25 7.92
CA TRP A 62 -11.53 -21.00 7.38
C TRP A 62 -10.20 -20.34 7.71
N LEU A 63 -9.31 -21.15 8.27
CA LEU A 63 -7.93 -20.82 8.56
C LEU A 63 -7.05 -21.17 7.36
N PHE A 64 -6.29 -20.17 6.91
CA PHE A 64 -5.23 -20.29 5.93
C PHE A 64 -3.92 -20.02 6.63
N ASN A 65 -3.01 -20.99 6.65
CA ASN A 65 -1.68 -20.86 7.24
C ASN A 65 -0.61 -20.69 6.15
N GLY A 66 0.60 -20.29 6.55
CA GLY A 66 1.74 -20.18 5.64
C GLY A 66 1.86 -18.85 4.89
N LEU A 67 0.95 -17.89 5.11
CA LEU A 67 1.14 -16.53 4.64
C LEU A 67 2.25 -15.85 5.46
N ARG A 68 3.23 -15.27 4.77
CA ARG A 68 4.33 -14.52 5.39
C ARG A 68 4.15 -13.03 5.10
N ALA A 69 4.05 -12.23 6.15
CA ALA A 69 4.16 -10.78 6.06
C ALA A 69 5.63 -10.39 6.29
N THR A 70 6.29 -9.90 5.25
CA THR A 70 7.71 -9.50 5.29
C THR A 70 7.81 -7.98 5.28
N LEU A 71 8.65 -7.41 6.14
CA LEU A 71 8.97 -5.99 6.13
C LEU A 71 10.25 -5.74 5.34
N TYR A 72 10.17 -4.88 4.33
CA TYR A 72 11.30 -4.53 3.47
C TYR A 72 11.80 -3.10 3.76
N ARG A 73 13.11 -2.92 3.84
CA ARG A 73 13.71 -1.64 4.28
C ARG A 73 13.45 -0.50 3.29
N ASP A 74 13.32 -0.81 2.01
CA ASP A 74 13.00 0.14 0.94
C ASP A 74 11.55 0.63 0.99
N ASP A 75 10.69 -0.02 1.79
CA ASP A 75 9.29 0.36 1.99
C ASP A 75 8.98 0.86 3.41
N ALA A 76 10.02 1.33 4.14
CA ALA A 76 9.87 1.85 5.50
C ALA A 76 8.83 2.99 5.60
N GLU A 77 8.68 3.81 4.56
CA GLU A 77 7.66 4.85 4.48
C GLU A 77 6.24 4.28 4.41
N GLY A 78 6.02 3.19 3.66
CA GLY A 78 4.72 2.53 3.59
C GLY A 78 4.26 1.98 4.93
N TYR A 79 5.19 1.44 5.72
CA TYR A 79 4.92 1.00 7.09
C TYR A 79 4.69 2.16 8.06
N PHE A 80 5.45 3.24 7.93
CA PHE A 80 5.23 4.47 8.69
C PHE A 80 3.82 5.02 8.45
N LEU A 81 3.34 5.04 7.22
CA LEU A 81 1.98 5.47 6.88
C LEU A 81 0.91 4.58 7.54
N ASN A 82 1.09 3.26 7.55
CA ASN A 82 0.18 2.36 8.25
C ASN A 82 0.14 2.64 9.76
N LEU A 83 1.31 2.79 10.40
CA LEU A 83 1.41 3.11 11.83
C LEU A 83 0.73 4.42 12.21
N ASN A 84 0.79 5.43 11.35
CA ASN A 84 0.17 6.75 11.59
C ASN A 84 -1.29 6.83 11.12
N SER A 85 -1.86 5.73 10.63
CA SER A 85 -3.28 5.66 10.31
C SER A 85 -4.14 5.59 11.59
N PRO A 86 -5.45 5.91 11.54
CA PRO A 86 -6.32 5.83 12.70
C PRO A 86 -6.40 4.44 13.35
N SER A 87 -6.15 3.39 12.56
CA SER A 87 -6.13 2.00 13.03
C SER A 87 -5.13 1.21 12.17
N PRO A 88 -3.88 1.05 12.64
CA PRO A 88 -2.90 0.21 11.96
C PRO A 88 -3.47 -1.19 11.70
N CYS A 89 -3.30 -1.68 10.48
CA CYS A 89 -3.99 -2.88 10.02
C CYS A 89 -3.13 -3.75 9.10
N PHE A 90 -3.53 -5.01 8.97
CA PHE A 90 -3.15 -5.83 7.84
C PHE A 90 -4.08 -5.56 6.67
N TRP A 91 -3.51 -5.51 5.47
CA TRP A 91 -4.26 -5.69 4.23
C TRP A 91 -4.02 -7.08 3.69
N VAL A 92 -5.10 -7.75 3.29
CA VAL A 92 -5.05 -9.08 2.69
C VAL A 92 -5.66 -9.03 1.31
N PHE A 93 -4.82 -9.23 0.32
CA PHE A 93 -5.24 -9.49 -1.05
C PHE A 93 -5.68 -10.95 -1.17
N TRP A 94 -6.84 -11.18 -1.77
CA TRP A 94 -7.41 -12.52 -1.94
C TRP A 94 -8.04 -12.72 -3.32
N ARG A 95 -8.17 -13.98 -3.73
CA ARG A 95 -8.80 -14.39 -5.00
C ARG A 95 -9.86 -15.45 -4.71
N THR A 96 -10.81 -15.62 -5.61
CA THR A 96 -11.65 -16.81 -5.62
C THR A 96 -10.90 -17.95 -6.32
N ASP A 97 -10.99 -19.15 -5.77
CA ASP A 97 -10.48 -20.37 -6.38
C ASP A 97 -11.65 -21.23 -6.87
N ASP A 98 -11.81 -21.34 -8.18
CA ASP A 98 -12.90 -22.10 -8.81
C ASP A 98 -12.69 -23.62 -8.71
N ALA A 99 -11.47 -24.08 -8.43
CA ALA A 99 -11.19 -25.50 -8.18
C ALA A 99 -11.57 -25.92 -6.76
N GLN A 100 -11.60 -24.97 -5.81
CA GLN A 100 -11.99 -25.20 -4.42
C GLN A 100 -13.38 -24.65 -4.15
N LEU A 101 -14.38 -25.55 -4.13
CA LEU A 101 -15.78 -25.17 -3.95
C LEU A 101 -16.27 -25.49 -2.54
N ILE A 102 -17.08 -24.58 -1.99
CA ILE A 102 -17.84 -24.77 -0.75
C ILE A 102 -19.31 -24.56 -1.06
N ASP A 103 -20.10 -25.63 -0.90
CA ASP A 103 -21.52 -25.66 -1.26
C ASP A 103 -21.78 -25.19 -2.70
N GLY A 104 -20.88 -25.54 -3.63
CA GLY A 104 -20.96 -25.17 -5.04
C GLY A 104 -20.45 -23.76 -5.39
N GLU A 105 -19.98 -22.98 -4.43
CA GLU A 105 -19.47 -21.62 -4.63
C GLU A 105 -17.94 -21.57 -4.50
N PRO A 106 -17.21 -20.76 -5.30
CA PRO A 106 -15.77 -20.60 -5.19
C PRO A 106 -15.33 -20.12 -3.80
N MET A 107 -14.25 -20.71 -3.31
CA MET A 107 -13.63 -20.34 -2.04
C MET A 107 -12.81 -19.05 -2.18
N ALA A 108 -12.92 -18.13 -1.22
CA ALA A 108 -11.98 -17.01 -1.13
C ALA A 108 -10.66 -17.48 -0.49
N VAL A 109 -9.58 -17.40 -1.25
CA VAL A 109 -8.23 -17.80 -0.88
C VAL A 109 -7.34 -16.55 -0.75
N PRO A 110 -6.89 -16.21 0.47
CA PRO A 110 -5.86 -15.21 0.69
C PRO A 110 -4.60 -15.53 -0.09
N GLN A 111 -4.05 -14.53 -0.77
CA GLN A 111 -2.83 -14.65 -1.56
C GLN A 111 -1.66 -14.00 -0.86
N ILE A 112 -1.85 -12.76 -0.38
CA ILE A 112 -0.78 -11.96 0.24
C ILE A 112 -1.37 -11.20 1.44
N ALA A 113 -0.64 -11.19 2.55
CA ALA A 113 -0.89 -10.32 3.69
C ALA A 113 0.27 -9.32 3.84
N THR A 114 -0.03 -8.03 3.95
CA THR A 114 0.97 -6.97 4.07
C THR A 114 0.60 -5.97 5.17
N LEU A 115 1.63 -5.35 5.73
CA LEU A 115 1.51 -4.16 6.61
C LEU A 115 1.87 -2.87 5.85
N SER A 116 2.23 -2.96 4.57
CA SER A 116 2.58 -1.80 3.75
C SER A 116 1.33 -1.09 3.25
N TYR A 117 1.26 0.21 3.55
CA TYR A 117 0.26 1.09 2.95
C TYR A 117 0.45 1.23 1.43
N HIS A 118 1.70 1.18 0.93
CA HIS A 118 2.00 1.32 -0.49
C HIS A 118 1.53 0.11 -1.30
N ASP A 119 1.80 -1.11 -0.83
CA ASP A 119 1.33 -2.34 -1.47
C ASP A 119 -0.21 -2.36 -1.50
N ALA A 120 -0.85 -2.06 -0.37
CA ALA A 120 -2.29 -1.98 -0.27
C ALA A 120 -2.88 -0.98 -1.26
N GLY A 121 -2.29 0.23 -1.35
CA GLY A 121 -2.70 1.26 -2.30
C GLY A 121 -2.64 0.77 -3.74
N ARG A 122 -1.55 0.10 -4.15
CA ARG A 122 -1.40 -0.44 -5.51
C ARG A 122 -2.48 -1.47 -5.85
N TRP A 123 -2.83 -2.34 -4.92
CA TRP A 123 -3.88 -3.34 -5.15
C TRP A 123 -5.27 -2.71 -5.20
N LEU A 124 -5.56 -1.74 -4.33
CA LEU A 124 -6.81 -1.00 -4.35
C LEU A 124 -7.00 -0.21 -5.66
N ASP A 125 -5.95 0.45 -6.14
CA ASP A 125 -5.95 1.16 -7.44
C ASP A 125 -6.16 0.20 -8.61
N ALA A 126 -5.65 -1.03 -8.51
CA ALA A 126 -5.88 -2.11 -9.46
C ALA A 126 -7.27 -2.76 -9.32
N GLN A 127 -8.13 -2.27 -8.42
CA GLN A 127 -9.46 -2.80 -8.12
C GLN A 127 -9.45 -4.28 -7.68
N GLU A 128 -8.37 -4.70 -7.02
CA GLU A 128 -8.25 -6.05 -6.50
C GLU A 128 -9.12 -6.26 -5.26
N LYS A 129 -9.40 -7.53 -4.93
CA LYS A 129 -10.10 -7.86 -3.69
C LYS A 129 -9.12 -7.77 -2.53
N VAL A 130 -9.25 -6.69 -1.77
CA VAL A 130 -8.44 -6.40 -0.60
C VAL A 130 -9.36 -6.10 0.58
N ASP A 131 -9.20 -6.87 1.65
CA ASP A 131 -9.85 -6.59 2.92
C ASP A 131 -8.80 -6.19 3.96
N GLN A 132 -9.22 -5.45 4.99
CA GLN A 132 -8.35 -5.03 6.08
C GLN A 132 -8.87 -5.50 7.45
N VAL A 133 -7.94 -5.85 8.33
CA VAL A 133 -8.23 -6.14 9.75
C VAL A 133 -7.21 -5.44 10.66
N PRO A 134 -7.62 -4.88 11.80
CA PRO A 134 -6.70 -4.25 12.74
C PRO A 134 -5.54 -5.19 13.11
N ALA A 135 -4.33 -4.65 13.13
CA ALA A 135 -3.17 -5.39 13.59
C ALA A 135 -3.23 -5.56 15.11
N SER A 136 -2.79 -6.71 15.62
CA SER A 136 -2.71 -6.92 17.07
C SER A 136 -1.67 -5.96 17.69
N PRO A 137 -1.77 -5.65 19.00
CA PRO A 137 -0.81 -4.78 19.67
C PRO A 137 0.66 -5.23 19.51
N GLU A 138 0.90 -6.54 19.57
CA GLU A 138 2.23 -7.13 19.34
C GLU A 138 2.77 -6.85 17.93
N VAL A 139 1.90 -6.96 16.91
CA VAL A 139 2.28 -6.65 15.53
C VAL A 139 2.55 -5.16 15.36
N VAL A 140 1.75 -4.30 16.00
CA VAL A 140 1.96 -2.84 15.96
C VAL A 140 3.28 -2.46 16.62
N GLU A 141 3.60 -3.05 17.76
CA GLU A 141 4.89 -2.84 18.45
C GLU A 141 6.07 -3.28 17.57
N TRP A 142 5.95 -4.44 16.93
CA TRP A 142 6.97 -4.92 15.98
C TRP A 142 7.15 -3.98 14.78
N LEU A 143 6.04 -3.54 14.18
CA LEU A 143 6.05 -2.59 13.06
C LEU A 143 6.67 -1.26 13.47
N GLN A 144 6.36 -0.78 14.68
CA GLN A 144 6.93 0.44 15.25
C GLN A 144 8.45 0.33 15.43
N ALA A 145 8.94 -0.80 15.95
CA ALA A 145 10.38 -1.04 16.08
C ALA A 145 11.09 -1.01 14.72
N PHE A 146 10.53 -1.68 13.71
CA PHE A 146 11.08 -1.69 12.35
C PHE A 146 11.12 -0.30 11.73
N VAL A 147 10.02 0.47 11.86
CA VAL A 147 9.94 1.83 11.32
C VAL A 147 10.90 2.77 12.05
N ALA A 148 11.03 2.67 13.37
CA ALA A 148 11.98 3.48 14.13
C ALA A 148 13.43 3.27 13.68
N GLU A 149 13.79 2.06 13.27
CA GLU A 149 15.13 1.74 12.79
C GLU A 149 15.37 2.17 11.34
N HIS A 150 14.38 2.01 10.46
CA HIS A 150 14.57 2.07 9.00
C HIS A 150 13.91 3.26 8.30
N HIS A 151 12.96 3.96 8.92
CA HIS A 151 12.32 5.12 8.30
C HIS A 151 13.14 6.40 8.52
N HIS A 152 13.93 6.77 7.51
CA HIS A 152 14.79 7.96 7.54
C HIS A 152 14.17 9.01 6.62
N ILE A 153 13.69 10.12 7.19
CA ILE A 153 13.18 11.23 6.40
C ILE A 153 14.39 11.89 5.71
N GLU A 154 14.56 11.67 4.41
CA GLU A 154 15.54 12.45 3.67
C GLU A 154 15.11 13.92 3.65
N PRO A 155 15.93 14.86 4.15
CA PRO A 155 15.60 16.26 4.09
C PRO A 155 15.59 16.69 2.62
N LYS A 156 14.39 16.84 2.05
CA LYS A 156 14.17 17.28 0.68
C LYS A 156 14.86 18.62 0.43
N ARG A 157 16.10 18.58 -0.07
CA ARG A 157 16.84 19.79 -0.47
C ARG A 157 16.08 20.42 -1.63
N ARG A 158 15.51 21.60 -1.38
CA ARG A 158 14.83 22.42 -2.39
C ARG A 158 15.83 22.75 -3.50
N LYS A 159 15.84 21.96 -4.57
CA LYS A 159 16.68 22.20 -5.75
C LYS A 159 16.16 23.48 -6.40
N ARG A 160 16.94 24.56 -6.34
CA ARG A 160 16.61 25.78 -7.09
C ARG A 160 16.52 25.40 -8.57
N PRO A 161 15.47 25.83 -9.30
CA PRO A 161 15.40 25.63 -10.74
C PRO A 161 16.69 26.13 -11.41
N ASP A 162 17.23 25.38 -12.37
CA ASP A 162 18.46 25.78 -13.10
C ASP A 162 18.30 27.12 -13.84
N SER A 163 17.06 27.58 -14.06
CA SER A 163 16.73 28.92 -14.57
C SER A 163 17.11 30.06 -13.62
N PHE A 164 17.47 29.75 -12.36
CA PHE A 164 17.98 30.72 -11.39
C PHE A 164 19.51 30.85 -11.42
N LYS A 165 20.20 30.20 -12.37
CA LYS A 165 21.61 30.48 -12.65
C LYS A 165 21.71 31.81 -13.39
N PRO A 166 22.39 32.83 -12.84
CA PRO A 166 22.64 34.05 -13.60
C PRO A 166 23.40 33.69 -14.87
N LEU A 167 22.92 34.17 -16.03
CA LEU A 167 23.64 34.01 -17.29
C LEU A 167 24.99 34.71 -17.14
N THR A 168 26.08 33.95 -17.10
CA THR A 168 27.45 34.49 -17.02
C THR A 168 28.11 34.43 -18.39
N ASP A 169 28.79 35.51 -18.77
CA ASP A 169 29.64 35.55 -19.97
C ASP A 169 30.84 34.60 -19.83
N ARG A 170 31.59 34.35 -20.92
CA ARG A 170 32.81 33.52 -20.99
C ARG A 170 33.93 33.94 -20.03
N PHE A 171 33.83 35.12 -19.43
CA PHE A 171 34.73 35.66 -18.42
C PHE A 171 34.14 35.64 -16.99
N GLY A 172 33.00 34.97 -16.78
CA GLY A 172 32.37 34.80 -15.46
C GLY A 172 31.58 36.00 -14.93
N GLN A 173 31.37 37.04 -15.76
CA GLN A 173 30.60 38.22 -15.36
C GLN A 173 29.10 38.07 -15.65
N PRO A 174 28.20 38.61 -14.82
CA PRO A 174 26.76 38.54 -15.07
C PRO A 174 26.39 39.27 -16.37
N ALA A 175 25.71 38.59 -17.27
CA ALA A 175 25.29 39.11 -18.57
C ALA A 175 24.35 40.29 -18.39
N ARG A 176 24.77 41.47 -18.86
CA ARG A 176 23.92 42.66 -18.94
C ARG A 176 23.24 42.69 -20.31
N VAL A 177 21.93 42.48 -20.35
CA VAL A 177 21.15 42.69 -21.57
C VAL A 177 20.77 44.17 -21.65
N SER A 178 21.49 44.96 -22.45
CA SER A 178 21.05 46.30 -22.82
C SER A 178 19.97 46.17 -23.90
N THR A 179 18.70 46.34 -23.54
CA THR A 179 17.63 46.51 -24.52
C THR A 179 17.77 47.89 -25.17
N GLY A 180 18.51 47.97 -26.27
CA GLY A 180 18.53 49.15 -27.13
C GLY A 180 17.20 49.30 -27.85
N LYS A 181 16.38 50.27 -27.45
CA LYS A 181 15.24 50.74 -28.26
C LYS A 181 15.79 51.27 -29.58
N VAL A 182 15.56 50.56 -30.68
CA VAL A 182 15.76 51.10 -32.03
C VAL A 182 14.60 52.07 -32.30
N GLY A 183 14.84 53.36 -32.11
CA GLY A 183 13.90 54.42 -32.51
C GLY A 183 13.81 54.52 -34.04
N PRO A 184 12.68 54.95 -34.61
CA PRO A 184 12.51 55.02 -36.06
C PRO A 184 13.41 56.11 -36.66
N ARG A 185 14.16 55.77 -37.72
CA ARG A 185 14.93 56.74 -38.51
C ARG A 185 13.96 57.67 -39.25
N HIS A 186 13.93 58.94 -38.86
CA HIS A 186 13.28 59.99 -39.62
C HIS A 186 14.27 60.48 -40.70
N SER A 187 14.01 60.12 -41.96
CA SER A 187 14.72 60.69 -43.11
C SER A 187 14.05 62.01 -43.50
N GLY A 188 14.74 63.13 -43.28
CA GLY A 188 14.29 64.46 -43.70
C GLY A 188 15.48 65.33 -44.10
N GLY A 189 15.38 65.92 -45.30
CA GLY A 189 16.28 66.93 -45.88
C GLY A 189 16.95 66.42 -47.17
N GLU A 190 16.85 67.05 -48.35
CA GLU A 190 16.43 68.42 -48.64
C GLU A 190 16.14 68.63 -50.14
N SER A 191 15.41 69.72 -50.39
CA SER A 191 14.83 70.34 -51.58
C SER A 191 15.62 70.38 -52.90
N ARG A 192 14.86 70.38 -54.00
CA ARG A 192 14.80 71.50 -54.96
C ARG A 192 13.37 71.68 -55.46
#